data_AF-A1RY91-F1
#
_entry.id   AF-A1RY91-F1
#
_cell.length_a   1.000
_cell.length_b   1.000
_cell.length_c   1.000
_cell.angle_alpha   90.00
_cell.angle_beta   90.00
_cell.angle_gamma   90.00
#
_symmetry.space_group_name_H-M   'P 1'
#
loop_
_entity.id
_entity.type
_entity.pdbx_description
1 polymer ?
#
loop_
_entity_poly.entity_id
_entity_poly.type
_entity_poly.pdbx_seq_one_letter_code
_entity_poly.pdbx_strand_id
1 'polypeptide(L)'
;MRGDVSTDALEYEKVYEILGNPLKRSILRILGERGEASFTELKSSLKTSTGNLYYNLDGMEGFVTKNEKRRYTLTEKGIRLYRFMLEEDARLRNIVAEKRGFAALVEKYFLPVIVPESLAAAFYHERSLSLVILGASLLLGALPSALGAQVVFMMDQLALPYRLIPLGFFFFVLGALVLLLVVELVQRVLGGHGGYSVDYLGAFFASLLPVYAFNVLQAALPWDPFTLSLLYRLVQVPTLGLLTATLAVYKRLPRDRAFIASFVAYYSSYMASMMLQRIL
;
A
#
# COMPACT_ATOMS: atom_id res chain seq x y z
N MET A 1 28.95 -13.45 -31.98
CA MET A 1 27.93 -12.69 -31.23
C MET A 1 28.59 -11.98 -30.04
N ARG A 2 29.43 -10.95 -30.28
CA ARG A 2 30.23 -10.28 -29.23
C ARG A 2 30.23 -8.74 -29.36
N GLY A 3 29.23 -8.18 -30.06
CA GLY A 3 29.17 -6.75 -30.39
C GLY A 3 27.96 -5.98 -29.84
N ASP A 4 27.06 -6.63 -29.09
CA ASP A 4 25.79 -6.02 -28.66
C ASP A 4 25.91 -5.35 -27.27
N VAL A 5 26.65 -5.96 -26.34
CA VAL A 5 26.75 -5.52 -24.95
C VAL A 5 27.46 -4.16 -24.79
N SER A 6 28.42 -3.84 -25.67
CA SER A 6 29.15 -2.56 -25.62
C SER A 6 28.30 -1.38 -26.09
N THR A 7 27.39 -1.61 -27.03
CA THR A 7 26.58 -0.55 -27.62
C THR A 7 25.48 -0.10 -26.66
N ASP A 8 24.83 -1.05 -26.00
CA ASP A 8 23.80 -0.76 -25.00
C ASP A 8 24.36 0.03 -23.81
N ALA A 9 25.53 -0.36 -23.30
CA ALA A 9 26.17 0.33 -22.17
C ALA A 9 26.50 1.81 -22.49
N LEU A 10 27.02 2.07 -23.70
CA LEU A 10 27.31 3.42 -24.18
C LEU A 10 26.03 4.25 -24.38
N GLU A 11 24.92 3.63 -24.78
CA GLU A 11 23.63 4.31 -24.88
C GLU A 11 23.07 4.73 -23.52
N TYR A 12 23.17 3.87 -22.50
CA TYR A 12 22.73 4.19 -21.14
C TYR A 12 23.52 5.36 -20.55
N GLU A 13 24.84 5.37 -20.70
CA GLU A 13 25.69 6.45 -20.18
C GLU A 13 25.33 7.80 -20.80
N LYS A 14 25.05 7.82 -22.12
CA LYS A 14 24.61 9.02 -22.84
C LYS A 14 23.23 9.50 -22.36
N VAL A 15 22.30 8.59 -22.06
CA VAL A 15 21.00 8.93 -21.46
C VAL A 15 21.18 9.60 -20.10
N TYR A 16 22.01 9.03 -19.23
CA TYR A 16 22.31 9.62 -17.92
C TYR A 16 22.99 10.99 -18.03
N GLU A 17 23.92 11.14 -18.97
CA GLU A 17 24.59 12.43 -19.22
C GLU A 17 23.60 13.52 -19.66
N ILE A 18 22.64 13.18 -20.54
CA ILE A 18 21.62 14.11 -21.01
C ILE A 18 20.67 14.50 -19.87
N LEU A 19 20.18 13.53 -19.10
CA LEU A 19 19.26 13.77 -17.99
C LEU A 19 19.95 14.42 -16.78
N GLY A 20 21.26 14.27 -16.63
CA GLY A 20 22.04 14.92 -15.57
C GLY A 20 22.33 16.40 -15.85
N ASN A 21 22.22 16.86 -17.10
CA ASN A 21 22.57 18.22 -17.48
C ASN A 21 21.32 19.13 -17.61
N PRO A 22 21.18 20.20 -16.80
CA PRO A 22 20.02 21.09 -16.83
C PRO A 22 19.74 21.77 -18.17
N LEU A 23 20.79 22.11 -18.93
CA LEU A 23 20.65 22.73 -20.25
C LEU A 23 20.11 21.72 -21.27
N LYS A 24 20.66 20.50 -21.30
CA LYS A 24 20.18 19.43 -22.20
C LYS A 24 18.74 19.03 -21.89
N ARG A 25 18.35 18.94 -20.61
CA ARG A 25 16.95 18.76 -20.19
C ARG A 25 16.03 19.88 -20.69
N SER A 26 16.50 21.11 -20.62
CA SER A 26 15.74 22.28 -21.09
C SER A 26 15.58 22.26 -22.62
N ILE A 27 16.61 21.83 -23.36
CA ILE A 27 16.53 21.59 -24.81
C ILE A 27 15.47 20.51 -25.12
N LEU A 28 15.53 19.36 -24.43
CA LEU A 28 14.53 18.29 -24.59
C LEU A 28 13.11 18.83 -24.36
N ARG A 29 12.92 19.65 -23.32
CA ARG A 29 11.61 20.21 -23.00
C ARG A 29 11.10 21.17 -24.07
N ILE A 30 11.92 22.12 -24.50
CA ILE A 30 11.54 23.09 -25.54
C ILE A 30 11.19 22.36 -26.85
N LEU A 31 12.02 21.41 -27.28
CA LEU A 31 11.78 20.67 -28.52
C LEU A 31 10.61 19.69 -28.40
N GLY A 32 10.41 19.08 -27.23
CA GLY A 32 9.29 18.19 -26.97
C GLY A 32 7.94 18.91 -26.93
N GLU A 33 7.90 20.13 -26.40
CA GLU A 33 6.67 20.95 -26.31
C GLU A 33 6.35 21.67 -27.63
N ARG A 34 7.37 22.18 -28.33
CA ARG A 34 7.18 22.98 -29.56
C ARG A 34 7.31 22.19 -30.85
N GLY A 35 7.84 20.96 -30.79
CA GLY A 35 8.15 20.11 -31.94
C GLY A 35 9.44 20.47 -32.68
N GLU A 36 9.65 21.76 -32.97
CA GLU A 36 10.88 22.26 -33.62
C GLU A 36 11.32 23.64 -33.09
N ALA A 37 12.62 23.93 -33.18
CA ALA A 37 13.16 25.27 -32.89
C ALA A 37 14.44 25.55 -33.68
N SER A 38 14.63 26.80 -34.11
CA SER A 38 15.88 27.29 -34.68
C SER A 38 16.96 27.47 -33.60
N PHE A 39 18.23 27.57 -34.05
CA PHE A 39 19.35 27.85 -33.14
C PHE A 39 19.14 29.14 -32.33
N THR A 40 18.67 30.20 -32.99
CA THR A 40 18.45 31.50 -32.36
C THR A 40 17.33 31.45 -31.32
N GLU A 41 16.25 30.71 -31.60
CA GLU A 41 15.14 30.50 -30.65
C GLU A 41 15.58 29.70 -29.42
N LEU A 42 16.36 28.62 -29.62
CA LEU A 42 16.93 27.85 -28.51
C LEU A 42 17.89 28.70 -27.68
N LYS A 43 18.82 29.42 -28.32
CA LYS A 43 19.78 30.30 -27.65
C LYS A 43 19.08 31.37 -26.83
N SER A 44 18.06 32.02 -27.41
CA SER A 44 17.28 33.06 -26.75
C SER A 44 16.49 32.50 -25.56
N SER A 45 15.82 31.36 -25.74
CA SER A 45 15.00 30.73 -24.69
C SER A 45 15.84 30.23 -23.52
N LEU A 46 17.03 29.69 -23.81
CA LEU A 46 17.94 29.10 -22.80
C LEU A 46 18.92 30.12 -22.21
N LYS A 47 18.98 31.35 -22.74
CA LYS A 47 19.89 32.43 -22.32
C LYS A 47 21.36 31.96 -22.18
N THR A 48 21.84 31.19 -23.15
CA THR A 48 23.19 30.59 -23.13
C THR A 48 24.10 31.16 -24.22
N SER A 49 25.42 30.94 -24.10
CA SER A 49 26.39 31.37 -25.10
C SER A 49 26.33 30.50 -26.35
N THR A 50 26.80 31.04 -27.49
CA THR A 50 26.82 30.32 -28.76
C THR A 50 27.60 29.00 -28.65
N GLY A 51 28.81 29.03 -28.10
CA GLY A 51 29.66 27.85 -27.95
C GLY A 51 29.07 26.81 -27.00
N ASN A 52 28.45 27.25 -25.89
CA ASN A 52 27.81 26.34 -24.94
C ASN A 52 26.58 25.65 -25.57
N LEU A 53 25.79 26.35 -26.38
CA LEU A 53 24.67 25.72 -27.08
C LEU A 53 25.13 24.67 -28.09
N TYR A 54 26.18 24.96 -28.87
CA TYR A 54 26.78 23.98 -29.79
C TYR A 54 27.26 22.74 -29.03
N TYR A 55 28.05 22.92 -27.97
CA TYR A 55 28.54 21.82 -27.15
C TYR A 55 27.42 20.91 -26.62
N ASN A 56 26.34 21.50 -26.11
CA ASN A 56 25.21 20.70 -25.59
C ASN A 56 24.44 19.99 -26.70
N LEU A 57 24.25 20.61 -27.87
CA LEU A 57 23.56 19.99 -29.00
C LEU A 57 24.38 18.83 -29.59
N ASP A 58 25.71 18.98 -29.70
CA ASP A 58 26.61 17.91 -30.13
C ASP A 58 26.56 16.75 -29.12
N GLY A 59 26.58 17.06 -27.83
CA GLY A 59 26.37 16.07 -26.76
C GLY A 59 24.96 15.46 -26.69
N MET A 60 24.05 15.83 -27.60
CA MET A 60 22.71 15.26 -27.75
C MET A 60 22.51 14.59 -29.11
N GLU A 61 23.59 14.36 -29.86
CA GLU A 61 23.55 13.65 -31.14
C GLU A 61 22.89 12.27 -30.98
N GLY A 62 21.96 11.96 -31.90
CA GLY A 62 21.12 10.76 -31.85
C GLY A 62 19.77 10.96 -31.12
N PHE A 63 19.66 11.98 -30.27
CA PHE A 63 18.40 12.38 -29.60
C PHE A 63 17.79 13.65 -30.20
N VAL A 64 18.64 14.53 -30.74
CA VAL A 64 18.26 15.74 -31.45
C VAL A 64 18.81 15.69 -32.87
N THR A 65 18.02 16.13 -33.84
CA THR A 65 18.42 16.22 -35.25
C THR A 65 17.96 17.55 -35.86
N LYS A 66 18.45 17.88 -37.06
CA LYS A 66 17.94 18.99 -37.87
C LYS A 66 17.01 18.47 -38.95
N ASN A 67 15.86 19.12 -39.12
CA ASN A 67 14.97 18.83 -40.22
C ASN A 67 15.35 19.59 -41.51
N GLU A 68 14.57 19.40 -42.56
CA GLU A 68 14.77 20.02 -43.89
C GLU A 68 14.81 21.56 -43.82
N LYS A 69 14.11 22.17 -42.84
CA LYS A 69 14.11 23.62 -42.60
C LYS A 69 15.30 24.09 -41.77
N ARG A 70 16.29 23.23 -41.52
CA ARG A 70 17.45 23.46 -40.63
C ARG A 70 17.06 23.82 -39.19
N ARG A 71 15.87 23.43 -38.75
CA ARG A 71 15.44 23.56 -37.35
C ARG A 71 15.74 22.28 -36.59
N TYR A 72 16.06 22.42 -35.31
CA TYR A 72 16.28 21.30 -34.41
C TYR A 72 14.94 20.68 -34.02
N THR A 73 14.89 19.35 -33.97
CA THR A 73 13.75 18.55 -33.55
C THR A 73 14.23 17.29 -32.81
N LEU A 74 13.35 16.66 -32.04
CA LEU A 74 13.67 15.40 -31.37
C LEU A 74 13.59 14.23 -32.37
N THR A 75 14.54 13.30 -32.26
CA THR A 75 14.40 11.99 -32.91
C THR A 75 13.38 11.13 -32.15
N GLU A 76 13.02 9.96 -32.66
CA GLU A 76 12.18 9.02 -31.90
C GLU A 76 12.80 8.66 -30.53
N LYS A 77 14.13 8.47 -30.48
CA LYS A 77 14.86 8.24 -29.23
C LYS A 77 14.74 9.47 -28.31
N GLY A 78 14.88 10.68 -28.85
CA GLY A 78 14.68 11.94 -28.13
C GLY A 78 13.27 12.09 -27.55
N ILE A 79 12.23 11.71 -28.31
CA ILE A 79 10.83 11.75 -27.84
C ILE A 79 10.62 10.77 -26.69
N ARG A 80 11.15 9.54 -26.79
CA ARG A 80 11.07 8.56 -25.70
C ARG A 80 11.77 9.08 -24.43
N LEU A 81 12.96 9.66 -24.58
CA LEU A 81 13.71 10.24 -23.47
C LEU A 81 12.98 11.44 -22.83
N TYR A 82 12.36 12.30 -23.65
CA TYR A 82 11.55 13.42 -23.17
C TYR A 82 10.34 12.95 -22.35
N ARG A 83 9.62 11.92 -22.82
CA ARG A 83 8.49 11.32 -22.07
C ARG A 83 8.94 10.74 -20.74
N PHE A 84 10.04 9.97 -20.75
CA PHE A 84 10.64 9.43 -19.54
C PHE A 84 10.98 10.54 -18.52
N MET A 85 11.60 11.63 -18.99
CA MET A 85 11.94 12.79 -18.14
C MET A 85 10.69 13.42 -17.50
N LEU A 86 9.58 13.55 -18.24
CA LEU A 86 8.34 14.10 -17.68
C LEU A 86 7.73 13.20 -16.60
N GLU A 87 7.74 11.89 -16.82
CA GLU A 87 7.23 10.90 -15.85
C GLU A 87 8.07 10.87 -14.58
N GLU A 88 9.40 10.91 -14.69
CA GLU A 88 10.29 11.02 -13.53
C GLU A 88 10.07 12.33 -12.77
N ASP A 89 9.99 13.47 -13.46
CA ASP A 89 9.76 14.76 -12.81
C ASP A 89 8.43 14.79 -12.06
N ALA A 90 7.38 14.16 -12.60
CA ALA A 90 6.10 14.02 -11.92
C ALA A 90 6.19 13.14 -10.67
N ARG A 91 6.91 12.01 -10.74
CA ARG A 91 7.14 11.11 -9.59
C ARG A 91 7.96 11.79 -8.50
N LEU A 92 9.06 12.44 -8.86
CA LEU A 92 9.91 13.19 -7.93
C LEU A 92 9.13 14.33 -7.29
N ARG A 93 8.30 15.05 -8.04
CA ARG A 93 7.44 16.10 -7.50
C ARG A 93 6.42 15.54 -6.51
N ASN A 94 5.88 14.34 -6.71
CA ASN A 94 5.00 13.69 -5.74
C ASN A 94 5.72 13.21 -4.47
N ILE A 95 7.00 12.85 -4.57
CA ILE A 95 7.83 12.49 -3.40
C ILE A 95 8.24 13.73 -2.61
N VAL A 96 8.59 14.82 -3.30
CA VAL A 96 9.09 16.07 -2.71
C VAL A 96 7.96 17.01 -2.27
N ALA A 97 6.77 16.90 -2.87
CA ALA A 97 5.59 17.62 -2.40
C ALA A 97 5.23 17.11 -1.00
N GLU A 98 5.68 17.82 0.03
CA GLU A 98 5.17 17.71 1.38
C GLU A 98 3.63 17.71 1.29
N LYS A 99 2.99 16.61 1.65
CA LYS A 99 1.54 16.60 1.89
C LYS A 99 1.29 17.67 2.96
N ARG A 100 0.65 18.78 2.59
CA ARG A 100 0.33 19.88 3.54
C ARG A 100 -1.11 19.77 4.00
N GLY A 101 -1.35 20.10 5.28
CA GLY A 101 -2.69 20.20 5.87
C GLY A 101 -3.09 19.01 6.75
N PHE A 102 -4.40 18.77 6.87
CA PHE A 102 -5.00 17.76 7.75
C PHE A 102 -4.46 16.34 7.49
N ALA A 103 -4.14 16.01 6.24
CA ALA A 103 -3.51 14.75 5.87
C ALA A 103 -2.16 14.51 6.56
N ALA A 104 -1.34 15.56 6.73
CA ALA A 104 -0.04 15.46 7.40
C ALA A 104 -0.16 15.25 8.90
N LEU A 105 -1.17 15.87 9.54
CA LEU A 105 -1.49 15.69 10.96
C LEU A 105 -2.02 14.29 11.24
N VAL A 106 -2.91 13.79 10.38
CA VAL A 106 -3.41 12.41 10.46
C VAL A 106 -2.26 11.42 10.27
N GLU A 107 -1.39 11.64 9.29
CA GLU A 107 -0.23 10.77 9.03
C GLU A 107 0.81 10.80 10.16
N LYS A 108 1.02 11.95 10.81
CA LYS A 108 2.02 12.13 11.86
C LYS A 108 1.56 11.69 13.25
N TYR A 109 0.30 11.93 13.62
CA TYR A 109 -0.19 11.71 14.99
C TYR A 109 -1.21 10.58 15.12
N PHE A 110 -2.11 10.41 14.14
CA PHE A 110 -3.18 9.43 14.22
C PHE A 110 -2.77 8.07 13.66
N LEU A 111 -2.03 8.06 12.55
CA LEU A 111 -1.57 6.83 11.91
C LEU A 111 -0.72 5.94 12.82
N PRO A 112 0.28 6.45 13.57
CA PRO A 112 1.12 5.60 14.43
C PRO A 112 0.37 5.02 15.63
N VAL A 113 -0.69 5.70 16.09
CA VAL A 113 -1.53 5.26 17.22
C VAL A 113 -2.56 4.21 16.76
N ILE A 114 -3.12 4.38 15.57
CA ILE A 114 -4.10 3.45 14.99
C ILE A 114 -3.39 2.23 14.37
N VAL A 115 -2.25 2.46 13.72
CA VAL A 115 -1.43 1.46 13.00
C VAL A 115 -0.05 1.38 13.66
N PRO A 116 0.08 0.73 14.84
CA PRO A 116 1.35 0.62 15.53
C PRO A 116 2.23 -0.43 14.84
N GLU A 117 2.90 -0.02 13.76
CA GLU A 117 3.81 -0.87 12.99
C GLU A 117 4.96 -1.42 13.84
N SER A 118 5.36 -0.72 14.91
CA SER A 118 6.33 -1.20 15.88
C SER A 118 5.88 -2.48 16.59
N LEU A 119 4.58 -2.61 16.90
CA LEU A 119 4.03 -3.84 17.46
C LEU A 119 4.05 -4.95 16.41
N ALA A 120 3.59 -4.67 15.18
CA ALA A 120 3.59 -5.65 14.09
C ALA A 120 5.00 -6.13 13.72
N ALA A 121 5.98 -5.22 13.73
CA ALA A 121 7.38 -5.49 13.44
C ALA A 121 8.12 -6.18 14.60
N ALA A 122 7.75 -5.92 15.85
CA ALA A 122 8.31 -6.64 17.00
C ALA A 122 8.05 -8.16 16.90
N PHE A 123 6.94 -8.56 16.28
CA PHE A 123 6.63 -9.97 16.02
C PHE A 123 7.45 -10.61 14.88
N TYR A 124 8.14 -9.81 14.06
CA TYR A 124 8.90 -10.30 12.90
C TYR A 124 10.22 -10.99 13.28
N HIS A 125 10.72 -10.79 14.51
CA HIS A 125 12.06 -11.26 14.91
C HIS A 125 12.05 -12.52 15.79
N GLU A 126 10.94 -12.87 16.45
CA GLU A 126 10.89 -14.01 17.36
C GLU A 126 9.75 -14.98 17.05
N ARG A 127 10.10 -16.08 16.37
CA ARG A 127 9.16 -17.16 15.98
C ARG A 127 8.43 -17.79 17.18
N SER A 128 9.09 -17.90 18.34
CA SER A 128 8.51 -18.42 19.58
C SER A 128 7.38 -17.52 20.10
N LEU A 129 7.60 -16.21 20.14
CA LEU A 129 6.58 -15.24 20.56
C LEU A 129 5.38 -15.26 19.62
N SER A 130 5.61 -15.36 18.30
CA SER A 130 4.51 -15.46 17.33
C SER A 130 3.62 -16.69 17.58
N LEU A 131 4.23 -17.86 17.88
CA LEU A 131 3.47 -19.06 18.22
C LEU A 131 2.66 -18.92 19.52
N VAL A 132 3.27 -18.33 20.55
CA VAL A 132 2.59 -18.09 21.84
C VAL A 132 1.40 -17.15 21.64
N ILE A 133 1.58 -16.06 20.90
CA ILE A 133 0.54 -15.07 20.61
C ILE A 133 -0.56 -15.65 19.73
N LEU A 134 -0.21 -16.46 18.73
CA LEU A 134 -1.17 -17.18 17.91
C LEU A 134 -2.05 -18.08 18.79
N GLY A 135 -1.42 -18.89 19.64
CA GLY A 135 -2.13 -19.76 20.59
C GLY A 135 -3.02 -18.96 21.54
N ALA A 136 -2.48 -17.91 22.17
CA ALA A 136 -3.23 -17.06 23.09
C ALA A 136 -4.41 -16.36 22.41
N SER A 137 -4.23 -15.83 21.19
CA SER A 137 -5.28 -15.15 20.43
C SER A 137 -6.40 -16.11 20.05
N LEU A 138 -6.05 -17.32 19.59
CA LEU A 138 -7.02 -18.36 19.26
C LEU A 138 -7.78 -18.83 20.50
N LEU A 139 -7.11 -19.03 21.63
CA LEU A 139 -7.76 -19.39 22.89
C LEU A 139 -8.71 -18.29 23.38
N LEU A 140 -8.28 -17.03 23.31
CA LEU A 140 -9.08 -15.89 23.74
C LEU A 140 -10.34 -15.72 22.87
N GLY A 141 -10.28 -16.03 21.58
CA GLY A 141 -11.46 -16.04 20.70
C GLY A 141 -12.34 -17.29 20.85
N ALA A 142 -11.73 -18.46 21.00
CA ALA A 142 -12.42 -19.75 21.03
C ALA A 142 -13.21 -19.99 22.33
N LEU A 143 -12.62 -19.67 23.49
CA LEU A 143 -13.24 -19.92 24.79
C LEU A 143 -14.61 -19.22 24.95
N PRO A 144 -14.74 -17.89 24.76
CA PRO A 144 -16.04 -17.22 24.86
C PRO A 144 -16.99 -17.68 23.75
N SER A 145 -16.49 -17.98 22.56
CA SER A 145 -17.32 -18.48 21.45
C SER A 145 -17.87 -19.89 21.69
N ALA A 146 -17.20 -20.71 22.51
CA ALA A 146 -17.67 -22.06 22.84
C ALA A 146 -18.67 -22.07 24.01
N LEU A 147 -18.58 -21.09 24.91
CA LEU A 147 -19.37 -21.04 26.15
C LEU A 147 -20.53 -20.03 26.09
N GLY A 148 -20.44 -19.03 25.21
CA GLY A 148 -21.39 -17.93 25.10
C GLY A 148 -22.31 -18.03 23.89
N ALA A 149 -23.40 -17.27 23.95
CA ALA A 149 -24.31 -17.08 22.81
C ALA A 149 -23.74 -16.10 21.76
N GLN A 150 -22.67 -15.37 22.07
CA GLN A 150 -22.05 -14.39 21.16
C GLN A 150 -20.72 -14.92 20.64
N VAL A 151 -20.68 -15.29 19.38
CA VAL A 151 -19.48 -15.82 18.72
C VAL A 151 -18.81 -14.72 17.92
N VAL A 152 -17.47 -14.68 17.95
CA VAL A 152 -16.74 -13.83 17.00
C VAL A 152 -16.69 -14.52 15.65
N PHE A 153 -17.35 -13.94 14.65
CA PHE A 153 -17.34 -14.41 13.27
C PHE A 153 -16.63 -13.36 12.40
N MET A 154 -15.48 -13.74 11.83
CA MET A 154 -14.58 -12.82 11.15
C MET A 154 -14.11 -11.68 12.10
N MET A 155 -14.51 -10.43 11.83
CA MET A 155 -14.25 -9.26 12.69
C MET A 155 -15.52 -8.76 13.40
N ASP A 156 -16.65 -9.46 13.30
CA ASP A 156 -17.94 -9.05 13.89
C ASP A 156 -18.47 -10.11 14.88
N GLN A 157 -19.58 -9.79 15.56
CA GLN A 157 -20.25 -10.68 16.49
C GLN A 157 -21.48 -11.32 15.84
N LEU A 158 -21.68 -12.61 16.14
CA LEU A 158 -22.81 -13.40 15.71
C LEU A 158 -23.53 -13.97 16.95
N ALA A 159 -24.79 -13.56 17.13
CA ALA A 159 -25.63 -14.11 18.18
C ALA A 159 -26.21 -15.46 17.74
N LEU A 160 -25.88 -16.53 18.45
CA LEU A 160 -26.39 -17.88 18.20
C LEU A 160 -27.66 -18.15 19.01
N PRO A 161 -28.68 -18.79 18.42
CA PRO A 161 -29.81 -19.30 19.18
C PRO A 161 -29.36 -20.43 20.10
N TYR A 162 -30.08 -20.66 21.21
CA TYR A 162 -29.69 -21.62 22.26
C TYR A 162 -29.34 -23.02 21.74
N ARG A 163 -30.05 -23.48 20.69
CA ARG A 163 -29.83 -24.79 20.04
C ARG A 163 -28.48 -24.91 19.34
N LEU A 164 -27.88 -23.80 18.90
CA LEU A 164 -26.65 -23.77 18.11
C LEU A 164 -25.41 -23.36 18.91
N ILE A 165 -25.56 -23.01 20.19
CA ILE A 165 -24.43 -22.68 21.09
C ILE A 165 -23.33 -23.76 21.08
N PRO A 166 -23.63 -25.08 21.08
CA PRO A 166 -22.58 -26.11 21.00
C PRO A 166 -21.73 -26.04 19.71
N LEU A 167 -22.23 -25.41 18.65
CA LEU A 167 -21.51 -25.17 17.40
C LEU A 167 -20.73 -23.85 17.40
N GLY A 168 -20.72 -23.09 18.50
CA GLY A 168 -20.08 -21.78 18.56
C GLY A 168 -18.58 -21.81 18.26
N PHE A 169 -17.87 -22.84 18.73
CA PHE A 169 -16.47 -23.07 18.34
C PHE A 169 -16.31 -23.29 16.83
N PHE A 170 -17.22 -24.03 16.20
CA PHE A 170 -17.21 -24.25 14.76
C PHE A 170 -17.42 -22.93 14.00
N PHE A 171 -18.38 -22.11 14.41
CA PHE A 171 -18.60 -20.79 13.80
C PHE A 171 -17.38 -19.86 13.98
N PHE A 172 -16.70 -19.90 15.13
CA PHE A 172 -15.46 -19.15 15.34
C PHE A 172 -14.37 -19.57 14.36
N VAL A 173 -14.08 -20.87 14.27
CA VAL A 173 -13.05 -21.39 13.35
C VAL A 173 -13.41 -21.07 11.90
N LEU A 174 -14.67 -21.27 11.52
CA LEU A 174 -15.16 -20.95 10.18
C LEU A 174 -14.98 -19.45 9.88
N GLY A 175 -15.39 -18.57 10.78
CA GLY A 175 -15.24 -17.12 10.63
C GLY A 175 -13.78 -16.69 10.52
N ALA A 176 -12.88 -17.26 11.32
CA ALA A 176 -11.45 -17.01 11.23
C ALA A 176 -10.87 -17.42 9.86
N LEU A 177 -11.23 -18.61 9.36
CA LEU A 177 -10.79 -19.10 8.05
C LEU A 177 -11.34 -18.24 6.90
N VAL A 178 -12.62 -17.87 6.97
CA VAL A 178 -13.26 -16.99 5.98
C VAL A 178 -12.60 -15.61 5.99
N LEU A 179 -12.31 -15.04 7.15
CA LEU A 179 -11.60 -13.76 7.23
C LEU A 179 -10.20 -13.84 6.62
N LEU A 180 -9.42 -14.88 6.96
CA LEU A 180 -8.09 -15.08 6.38
C LEU A 180 -8.16 -15.23 4.86
N LEU A 181 -9.17 -15.95 4.35
CA LEU A 181 -9.41 -16.11 2.92
C LEU A 181 -9.75 -14.78 2.23
N VAL A 182 -10.67 -14.00 2.80
CA VAL A 182 -11.08 -12.69 2.26
C VAL A 182 -9.89 -11.75 2.22
N VAL A 183 -9.13 -11.67 3.32
CA VAL A 183 -7.93 -10.83 3.40
C VAL A 183 -6.88 -11.29 2.38
N GLU A 184 -6.64 -12.59 2.24
CA GLU A 184 -5.67 -13.13 1.28
C GLU A 184 -6.09 -12.88 -0.18
N LEU A 185 -7.39 -12.98 -0.49
CA LEU A 185 -7.91 -12.67 -1.82
C LEU A 185 -7.70 -11.19 -2.15
N VAL A 186 -8.13 -10.30 -1.25
CA VAL A 186 -8.09 -8.85 -1.49
C VAL A 186 -6.66 -8.34 -1.54
N GLN A 187 -5.78 -8.80 -0.64
CA GLN A 187 -4.38 -8.38 -0.64
C GLN A 187 -3.66 -8.80 -1.94
N ARG A 188 -3.97 -9.99 -2.49
CA ARG A 188 -3.41 -10.44 -3.79
C ARG A 188 -3.89 -9.56 -4.94
N VAL A 189 -5.18 -9.21 -4.98
CA VAL A 189 -5.74 -8.30 -6.00
C VAL A 189 -5.08 -6.91 -5.94
N LEU A 190 -4.71 -6.45 -4.74
CA LEU A 190 -4.05 -5.16 -4.53
C LEU A 190 -2.51 -5.20 -4.75
N GLY A 191 -1.96 -6.35 -5.17
CA GLY A 191 -0.55 -6.53 -5.50
C GLY A 191 0.34 -6.86 -4.30
N GLY A 192 -0.22 -7.43 -3.24
CA GLY A 192 0.53 -7.91 -2.09
C GLY A 192 1.25 -9.24 -2.39
N HIS A 193 2.30 -9.53 -1.63
CA HIS A 193 3.10 -10.73 -1.82
C HIS A 193 2.41 -11.95 -1.20
N GLY A 194 2.41 -13.07 -1.92
CA GLY A 194 1.88 -14.34 -1.44
C GLY A 194 2.80 -15.02 -0.43
N GLY A 195 2.23 -15.95 0.34
CA GLY A 195 2.95 -16.78 1.29
C GLY A 195 2.38 -16.73 2.70
N TYR A 196 2.42 -17.86 3.40
CA TYR A 196 2.04 -17.98 4.80
C TYR A 196 3.31 -18.25 5.61
N SER A 197 3.67 -17.30 6.47
CA SER A 197 4.62 -17.55 7.56
C SER A 197 3.85 -17.71 8.86
N VAL A 198 4.43 -18.45 9.80
CA VAL A 198 3.91 -18.52 11.18
C VAL A 198 3.83 -17.13 11.77
N ASP A 199 4.83 -16.30 11.48
CA ASP A 199 4.94 -14.91 11.94
C ASP A 199 3.75 -14.06 11.45
N TYR A 200 3.39 -14.21 10.17
CA TYR A 200 2.21 -13.56 9.59
C TYR A 200 0.92 -14.03 10.25
N LEU A 201 0.74 -15.34 10.45
CA LEU A 201 -0.47 -15.85 11.09
C LEU A 201 -0.59 -15.36 12.52
N GLY A 202 0.50 -15.39 13.30
CA GLY A 202 0.52 -14.85 14.65
C GLY A 202 0.16 -13.36 14.68
N ALA A 203 0.76 -12.54 13.82
CA ALA A 203 0.46 -11.11 13.74
C ALA A 203 -0.99 -10.85 13.25
N PHE A 204 -1.48 -11.65 12.32
CA PHE A 204 -2.85 -11.58 11.82
C PHE A 204 -3.86 -11.84 12.95
N PHE A 205 -3.71 -12.93 13.70
CA PHE A 205 -4.60 -13.22 14.82
C PHE A 205 -4.39 -12.25 15.99
N ALA A 206 -3.16 -11.75 16.20
CA ALA A 206 -2.88 -10.70 17.18
C ALA A 206 -3.65 -9.40 16.86
N SER A 207 -3.82 -9.08 15.57
CA SER A 207 -4.60 -7.90 15.17
C SER A 207 -6.08 -7.98 15.60
N LEU A 208 -6.60 -9.19 15.81
CA LEU A 208 -7.97 -9.46 16.24
C LEU A 208 -8.15 -9.44 17.76
N LEU A 209 -7.06 -9.33 18.53
CA LEU A 209 -7.11 -9.31 20.00
C LEU A 209 -8.06 -8.27 20.59
N PRO A 210 -8.17 -7.02 20.10
CA PRO A 210 -9.12 -6.07 20.69
C PRO A 210 -10.56 -6.59 20.63
N VAL A 211 -10.97 -7.16 19.49
CA VAL A 211 -12.31 -7.75 19.29
C VAL A 211 -12.50 -8.99 20.17
N TYR A 212 -11.50 -9.87 20.26
CA TYR A 212 -11.58 -11.07 21.12
C TYR A 212 -11.67 -10.70 22.61
N ALA A 213 -10.85 -9.74 23.05
CA ALA A 213 -10.88 -9.24 24.42
C ALA A 213 -12.22 -8.61 24.75
N PHE A 214 -12.79 -7.81 23.84
CA PHE A 214 -14.11 -7.21 24.07
C PHE A 214 -15.21 -8.27 24.18
N ASN A 215 -15.17 -9.35 23.39
CA ASN A 215 -16.14 -10.45 23.52
C ASN A 215 -16.09 -11.12 24.91
N VAL A 216 -14.90 -11.25 25.52
CA VAL A 216 -14.78 -11.71 26.91
C VAL A 216 -15.33 -10.67 27.89
N LEU A 217 -14.96 -9.40 27.73
CA LEU A 217 -15.33 -8.33 28.66
C LEU A 217 -16.83 -8.04 28.66
N GLN A 218 -17.49 -8.06 27.50
CA GLN A 218 -18.92 -7.78 27.40
C GLN A 218 -19.78 -8.77 28.19
N ALA A 219 -19.30 -10.02 28.39
CA ALA A 219 -20.00 -11.00 29.20
C ALA A 219 -20.04 -10.62 30.70
N ALA A 220 -19.12 -9.78 31.15
CA ALA A 220 -19.03 -9.30 32.54
C ALA A 220 -19.63 -7.90 32.75
N LEU A 221 -19.92 -7.16 31.67
CA LEU A 221 -20.38 -5.77 31.74
C LEU A 221 -21.92 -5.71 31.81
N PRO A 222 -22.52 -5.09 32.85
CA PRO A 222 -23.98 -5.00 33.00
C PRO A 222 -24.57 -3.83 32.20
N TRP A 223 -24.05 -3.57 31.00
CA TRP A 223 -24.49 -2.47 30.14
C TRP A 223 -25.57 -2.91 29.16
N ASP A 224 -26.36 -1.96 28.70
CA ASP A 224 -27.40 -2.25 27.73
C ASP A 224 -26.81 -2.69 26.38
N PRO A 225 -27.53 -3.50 25.58
CA PRO A 225 -27.04 -4.02 24.32
C PRO A 225 -26.63 -2.95 23.31
N PHE A 226 -27.25 -1.77 23.35
CA PHE A 226 -26.93 -0.67 22.46
C PHE A 226 -25.56 -0.08 22.80
N THR A 227 -25.29 0.19 24.08
CA THR A 227 -23.99 0.66 24.56
C THR A 227 -22.87 -0.33 24.26
N LEU A 228 -23.10 -1.63 24.49
CA LEU A 228 -22.13 -2.68 24.14
C LEU A 228 -21.85 -2.72 22.63
N SER A 229 -22.90 -2.61 21.80
CA SER A 229 -22.75 -2.57 20.35
C SER A 229 -21.96 -1.35 19.88
N LEU A 230 -22.20 -0.18 20.47
CA LEU A 230 -21.48 1.05 20.15
C LEU A 230 -19.99 0.93 20.53
N LEU A 231 -19.70 0.43 21.72
CA LEU A 231 -18.33 0.19 22.18
C LEU A 231 -17.62 -0.84 21.30
N TYR A 232 -18.33 -1.88 20.86
CA TYR A 232 -17.77 -2.86 19.92
C TYR A 232 -17.31 -2.21 18.62
N ARG A 233 -18.11 -1.28 18.05
CA ARG A 233 -17.70 -0.51 16.87
C ARG A 233 -16.46 0.33 17.11
N LEU A 234 -16.31 0.91 18.31
CA LEU A 234 -15.10 1.64 18.69
C LEU A 234 -13.89 0.73 18.81
N VAL A 235 -14.06 -0.49 19.33
CA VAL A 235 -13.01 -1.51 19.43
C VAL A 235 -12.57 -2.05 18.07
N GLN A 236 -13.44 -2.04 17.06
CA GLN A 236 -13.08 -2.46 15.71
C GLN A 236 -12.09 -1.49 15.02
N VAL A 237 -12.03 -0.22 15.46
CA VAL A 237 -11.09 0.78 14.91
C VAL A 237 -9.62 0.38 15.12
N PRO A 238 -9.14 0.08 16.34
CA PRO A 238 -7.77 -0.40 16.53
C PRO A 238 -7.52 -1.76 15.86
N THR A 239 -8.53 -2.64 15.76
CA THR A 239 -8.39 -3.90 15.01
C THR A 239 -8.10 -3.66 13.53
N LEU A 240 -8.84 -2.74 12.89
CA LEU A 240 -8.60 -2.32 11.51
C LEU A 240 -7.19 -1.77 11.32
N GLY A 241 -6.72 -0.96 12.26
CA GLY A 241 -5.39 -0.38 12.23
C GLY A 241 -4.27 -1.41 12.40
N LEU A 242 -4.41 -2.36 13.34
CA LEU A 242 -3.47 -3.47 13.54
C LEU A 242 -3.43 -4.42 12.34
N LEU A 243 -4.59 -4.71 11.73
CA LEU A 243 -4.66 -5.55 10.53
C LEU A 243 -3.98 -4.85 9.35
N THR A 244 -4.18 -3.53 9.22
CA THR A 244 -3.49 -2.70 8.23
C THR A 244 -1.97 -2.74 8.42
N ALA A 245 -1.49 -2.61 9.65
CA ALA A 245 -0.06 -2.72 9.98
C ALA A 245 0.49 -4.10 9.56
N THR A 246 -0.25 -5.16 9.91
CA THR A 246 0.13 -6.54 9.60
C THR A 246 0.26 -6.77 8.11
N LEU A 247 -0.69 -6.28 7.31
CA LEU A 247 -0.64 -6.39 5.86
C LEU A 247 0.48 -5.55 5.23
N ALA A 248 0.70 -4.33 5.75
CA ALA A 248 1.78 -3.47 5.26
C ALA A 248 3.17 -4.12 5.48
N VAL A 249 3.40 -4.67 6.68
CA VAL A 249 4.68 -5.30 7.05
C VAL A 249 4.87 -6.66 6.36
N TYR A 250 3.93 -7.59 6.55
CA TYR A 250 4.13 -8.99 6.13
C TYR A 250 3.82 -9.24 4.65
N LYS A 251 2.85 -8.52 4.08
CA LYS A 251 2.49 -8.66 2.66
C LYS A 251 3.16 -7.61 1.77
N ARG A 252 3.98 -6.72 2.36
CA ARG A 252 4.71 -5.63 1.69
C ARG A 252 3.79 -4.73 0.85
N LEU A 253 2.58 -4.53 1.34
CA LEU A 253 1.61 -3.65 0.71
C LEU A 253 1.87 -2.19 1.11
N PRO A 254 1.76 -1.22 0.18
CA PRO A 254 1.68 0.18 0.55
C PRO A 254 0.53 0.40 1.56
N ARG A 255 0.74 1.25 2.57
CA ARG A 255 -0.23 1.49 3.65
C ARG A 255 -1.64 1.78 3.15
N ASP A 256 -1.76 2.60 2.11
CA ASP A 256 -3.06 2.95 1.51
C ASP A 256 -3.80 1.70 1.00
N ARG A 257 -3.09 0.75 0.39
CA ARG A 257 -3.66 -0.51 -0.11
C ARG A 257 -3.93 -1.50 1.02
N ALA A 258 -3.05 -1.58 2.01
CA ALA A 258 -3.26 -2.39 3.20
C ALA A 258 -4.51 -1.92 3.97
N PHE A 259 -4.73 -0.61 4.07
CA PHE A 259 -5.93 -0.03 4.67
C PHE A 259 -7.18 -0.42 3.89
N ILE A 260 -7.15 -0.30 2.55
CA ILE A 260 -8.26 -0.74 1.69
C ILE A 260 -8.56 -2.24 1.93
N ALA A 261 -7.54 -3.09 2.01
CA ALA A 261 -7.74 -4.52 2.27
C ALA A 261 -8.42 -4.79 3.62
N SER A 262 -7.93 -4.16 4.69
CA SER A 262 -8.53 -4.26 6.04
C SER A 262 -9.97 -3.75 6.05
N PHE A 263 -10.24 -2.64 5.36
CA PHE A 263 -11.55 -2.04 5.27
C PHE A 263 -12.55 -2.94 4.51
N VAL A 264 -12.13 -3.53 3.38
CA VAL A 264 -12.93 -4.51 2.65
C VAL A 264 -13.22 -5.74 3.52
N ALA A 265 -12.24 -6.23 4.27
CA ALA A 265 -12.42 -7.34 5.19
C ALA A 265 -13.43 -7.03 6.32
N TYR A 266 -13.39 -5.80 6.85
CA TYR A 266 -14.36 -5.32 7.83
C TYR A 266 -15.79 -5.27 7.28
N TYR A 267 -16.00 -4.68 6.11
CA TYR A 267 -17.34 -4.63 5.50
C TYR A 267 -17.84 -6.02 5.11
N SER A 268 -16.95 -6.89 4.63
CA SER A 268 -17.28 -8.28 4.36
C SER A 268 -17.72 -9.01 5.63
N SER A 269 -17.02 -8.76 6.75
CA SER A 269 -17.36 -9.31 8.07
C SER A 269 -18.76 -8.86 8.52
N TYR A 270 -19.04 -7.55 8.42
CA TYR A 270 -20.33 -6.99 8.80
C TYR A 270 -21.49 -7.49 7.92
N MET A 271 -21.28 -7.61 6.61
CA MET A 271 -22.28 -8.17 5.71
C MET A 271 -22.54 -9.65 6.00
N ALA A 272 -21.48 -10.43 6.18
CA ALA A 272 -21.59 -11.86 6.46
C ALA A 272 -22.30 -12.12 7.80
N SER A 273 -21.96 -11.39 8.86
CA SER A 273 -22.63 -11.51 10.16
C SER A 273 -24.10 -11.15 10.07
N MET A 274 -24.44 -10.04 9.40
CA MET A 274 -25.84 -9.62 9.23
C MET A 274 -26.65 -10.64 8.43
N MET A 275 -26.09 -11.23 7.36
CA MET A 275 -26.77 -12.25 6.57
C MET A 275 -26.97 -13.53 7.36
N LEU A 276 -25.95 -14.01 8.07
CA LEU A 276 -26.04 -15.20 8.92
C LEU A 276 -27.07 -15.01 10.03
N GLN A 277 -27.09 -13.85 10.67
CA GLN A 277 -28.03 -13.53 11.75
C GLN A 277 -29.50 -13.47 11.29
N ARG A 278 -29.76 -13.35 9.98
CA ARG A 278 -31.12 -13.48 9.41
C ARG A 278 -31.52 -14.92 9.13
N ILE A 279 -30.56 -15.83 8.98
CA ILE A 279 -30.79 -17.23 8.59
C ILE A 279 -30.88 -18.13 9.83
N LEU A 280 -30.13 -17.80 10.88
CA LEU A 280 -30.08 -18.52 12.17
C LEU A 280 -31.25 -18.16 13.08
#